data_AF-A0A4S2Q2D2-F1
#
_entry.id   AF-A0A4S2Q2D2-F1
#
_cell.length_a   1.000
_cell.length_b   1.000
_cell.length_c   1.000
_cell.angle_alpha   90.00
_cell.angle_beta   90.00
_cell.angle_gamma   90.00
#
_symmetry.space_group_name_H-M   'P 1'
#
loop_
_entity.id
_entity.type
_entity.pdbx_description
1 polymer ?
#
loop_
_entity_poly.entity_id
_entity_poly.type
_entity_poly.pdbx_seq_one_letter_code
_entity_poly.pdbx_strand_id
1 'polypeptide(L)'
;MKLNNTAILLLTSLFLLGCEKSFSEQFYKDRHCAEIKYECLNESQNRMAKENNMFKPMQLNKEQWDDIQYRKKLKIYGEVAKMLEIYYPGFWGDKDETFKLQWIENVDQITQRYYPKRRRATLEKMASVCAIIGSDFETNPRLYFIVQKLKNSLDDTDLSDIRDYLRFEILKKNYDEAGHQYNTWFLRGVQDGMPPFTRKVPDFYTEWKEDNETENVWSIYKNNVRGNENL
;
A
#
# COMPACT_ATOMS: atom_id res chain seq x y z
N MET A 1 -62.18 35.65 11.86
CA MET A 1 -62.43 34.58 12.85
C MET A 1 -61.53 33.42 12.48
N LYS A 2 -60.36 33.31 13.13
CA LYS A 2 -60.12 32.60 14.40
C LYS A 2 -60.31 31.08 14.27
N LEU A 3 -59.15 30.43 14.21
CA LEU A 3 -58.74 29.11 14.69
C LEU A 3 -59.64 27.91 14.41
N ASN A 4 -59.00 26.86 13.89
CA ASN A 4 -58.81 25.69 14.74
C ASN A 4 -57.38 25.14 14.60
N ASN A 5 -56.48 25.73 15.39
CA ASN A 5 -55.12 25.25 15.68
C ASN A 5 -55.10 23.99 16.56
N THR A 6 -56.14 23.17 16.49
CA THR A 6 -56.33 21.97 17.34
C THR A 6 -55.94 20.67 16.65
N ALA A 7 -55.70 20.66 15.35
CA ALA A 7 -55.31 19.44 14.63
C ALA A 7 -53.78 19.18 14.60
N ILE A 8 -52.95 20.20 14.79
CA ILE A 8 -51.48 20.06 14.71
C ILE A 8 -50.85 19.72 16.08
N LEU A 9 -51.56 20.01 17.18
CA LEU A 9 -51.13 19.66 18.55
C LEU A 9 -51.43 18.20 18.96
N LEU A 10 -52.20 17.46 18.16
CA LEU A 10 -52.55 16.06 18.41
C LEU A 10 -51.66 15.04 17.67
N LEU A 11 -50.82 15.47 16.73
CA LEU A 11 -49.86 14.61 16.03
C LEU A 11 -48.45 14.65 16.63
N THR A 12 -48.17 15.59 17.53
CA THR A 12 -46.89 15.69 18.26
C THR A 12 -46.96 15.11 19.68
N SER A 13 -48.14 14.70 20.15
CA SER A 13 -48.35 14.11 21.49
C SER A 13 -48.35 12.58 21.52
N LEU A 14 -48.16 11.90 20.38
CA LEU A 14 -48.10 10.43 20.27
C LEU A 14 -46.69 9.84 20.17
N PHE A 15 -45.63 10.66 20.28
CA PHE A 15 -44.24 10.20 20.35
C PHE A 15 -43.65 10.16 21.78
N LEU A 16 -44.45 10.39 22.82
CA LEU A 16 -43.99 10.38 24.23
C LEU A 16 -44.39 9.11 25.01
N LEU A 17 -44.69 8.01 24.33
CA LEU A 17 -44.86 6.69 24.93
C LEU A 17 -44.03 5.65 24.19
N GLY A 18 -42.73 5.88 24.21
CA GLY A 18 -41.69 4.91 23.85
C GLY A 18 -40.56 5.04 24.86
N CYS A 19 -40.84 4.76 26.13
CA CYS A 19 -39.80 4.51 27.13
C CYS A 19 -39.15 3.16 26.77
N GLU A 20 -38.38 3.12 25.68
CA GLU A 20 -37.44 2.04 25.47
C GLU A 20 -36.40 2.17 26.57
N LYS A 21 -36.37 1.15 27.43
CA LYS A 21 -35.35 0.98 28.46
C LYS A 21 -34.00 1.24 27.82
N SER A 22 -33.28 2.24 28.31
CA SER A 22 -31.97 2.59 27.78
C SER A 22 -31.08 1.34 27.81
N PHE A 23 -30.25 1.15 26.79
CA PHE A 23 -29.28 0.06 26.68
C PHE A 23 -28.53 -0.23 27.99
N SER A 24 -28.27 0.82 28.78
CA SER A 24 -27.75 0.77 30.14
C SER A 24 -28.55 -0.18 31.05
N GLU A 25 -29.87 -0.04 31.14
CA GLU A 25 -30.71 -0.86 32.04
C GLU A 25 -30.74 -2.34 31.65
N GLN A 26 -30.66 -2.66 30.35
CA GLN A 26 -30.51 -4.03 29.88
C GLN A 26 -29.10 -4.58 30.14
N PHE A 27 -28.07 -3.75 30.00
CA PHE A 27 -26.68 -4.14 30.18
C PHE A 27 -26.35 -4.55 31.62
N TYR A 28 -27.03 -3.96 32.61
CA TYR A 28 -26.76 -4.23 34.04
C TYR A 28 -27.68 -5.27 34.69
N LYS A 29 -28.72 -5.75 34.00
CA LYS A 29 -29.79 -6.55 34.62
C LYS A 29 -29.33 -7.93 35.14
N ASP A 30 -28.29 -8.51 34.55
CA ASP A 30 -27.85 -9.88 34.83
C ASP A 30 -26.43 -9.98 35.43
N ARG A 31 -25.88 -8.88 35.98
CA ARG A 31 -24.54 -8.91 36.60
C ARG A 31 -24.61 -9.08 38.12
N HIS A 32 -23.92 -10.11 38.61
CA HIS A 32 -23.75 -10.42 40.04
C HIS A 32 -22.65 -9.60 40.75
N CYS A 33 -22.10 -8.56 40.12
CA CYS A 33 -21.03 -7.74 40.70
C CYS A 33 -21.52 -6.32 41.03
N ALA A 34 -21.10 -5.80 42.19
CA ALA A 34 -21.48 -4.48 42.68
C ALA A 34 -21.11 -3.37 41.68
N GLU A 35 -22.02 -2.41 41.53
CA GLU A 35 -21.91 -1.24 40.66
C GLU A 35 -20.62 -0.46 41.00
N ILE A 36 -19.67 -0.39 40.06
CA ILE A 36 -18.48 0.43 40.23
C ILE A 36 -18.93 1.89 40.08
N LYS A 37 -19.12 2.57 41.21
CA LYS A 37 -19.32 4.02 41.22
C LYS A 37 -18.01 4.69 40.82
N TYR A 38 -17.99 5.26 39.63
CA TYR A 38 -16.92 6.17 39.24
C TYR A 38 -17.13 7.50 39.97
N GLU A 39 -16.42 7.71 41.07
CA GLU A 39 -16.23 9.05 41.59
C GLU A 39 -15.15 9.74 40.76
N CYS A 40 -15.51 10.84 40.10
CA CYS A 40 -14.54 11.70 39.45
C CYS A 40 -13.58 12.25 40.51
N LEU A 41 -12.28 12.00 40.35
CA LEU A 41 -11.25 12.59 41.20
C LEU A 41 -11.41 14.12 41.23
N ASN A 42 -11.22 14.73 42.41
CA ASN A 42 -11.35 16.18 42.64
C ASN A 42 -10.51 17.04 41.66
N GLU A 43 -9.45 16.48 41.09
CA GLU A 43 -8.63 17.12 40.04
C GLU A 43 -9.42 17.47 38.77
N SER A 44 -10.48 16.72 38.46
CA SER A 44 -11.36 16.98 37.32
C SER A 44 -12.35 18.13 37.55
N GLN A 45 -12.60 18.51 38.81
CA GLN A 45 -13.52 19.58 39.20
C GLN A 45 -12.86 20.96 39.24
N ASN A 46 -11.52 21.03 39.23
CA ASN A 46 -10.73 22.27 39.19
C ASN A 46 -10.62 22.92 37.79
N ARG A 47 -11.60 22.68 36.90
CA ARG A 47 -11.66 23.28 35.56
C ARG A 47 -12.27 24.69 35.61
N MET A 48 -11.58 25.65 36.19
CA MET A 48 -11.73 27.08 35.80
C MET A 48 -10.42 27.90 35.89
N ALA A 49 -9.25 27.28 36.15
CA ALA A 49 -7.98 28.01 36.28
C ALA A 49 -6.75 27.34 35.62
N LYS A 50 -6.95 26.56 34.54
CA LYS A 50 -5.87 26.18 33.63
C LYS A 50 -6.27 26.52 32.21
N GLU A 51 -5.98 27.76 31.82
CA GLU A 51 -5.90 28.15 30.43
C GLU A 51 -5.05 27.14 29.65
N ASN A 52 -5.64 26.54 28.60
CA ASN A 52 -4.98 26.13 27.36
C ASN A 52 -3.55 25.56 27.41
N ASN A 53 -3.27 24.59 28.28
CA ASN A 53 -2.18 23.64 28.03
C ASN A 53 -2.73 22.39 27.34
N MET A 54 -3.50 22.60 26.27
CA MET A 54 -3.77 21.59 25.26
C MET A 54 -2.41 21.26 24.63
N PHE A 55 -2.02 19.98 24.64
CA PHE A 55 -0.81 19.40 24.03
C PHE A 55 -0.06 20.40 23.14
N LYS A 56 1.02 21.01 23.63
CA LYS A 56 1.94 21.72 22.72
C LYS A 56 2.61 20.61 21.90
N PRO A 57 2.42 20.57 20.57
CA PRO A 57 3.08 19.57 19.74
C PRO A 57 4.58 19.67 19.98
N MET A 58 5.25 18.54 20.17
CA MET A 58 6.71 18.54 20.25
C MET A 58 7.26 19.10 18.94
N GLN A 59 7.86 20.30 19.01
CA GLN A 59 8.50 20.91 17.86
C GLN A 59 9.84 20.22 17.64
N LEU A 60 9.89 19.37 16.63
CA LEU A 60 11.13 18.73 16.21
C LEU A 60 12.03 19.75 15.51
N ASN A 61 13.31 19.71 15.83
CA ASN A 61 14.30 20.45 15.06
C ASN A 61 14.60 19.75 13.72
N LYS A 62 15.37 20.41 12.86
CA LYS A 62 15.71 19.87 11.53
C LYS A 62 16.40 18.50 11.60
N GLU A 63 17.36 18.33 12.50
CA GLU A 63 18.13 17.09 12.66
C GLU A 63 17.22 15.91 13.07
N GLN A 64 16.26 16.14 13.96
CA GLN A 64 15.30 15.12 14.36
C GLN A 64 14.35 14.75 13.22
N TRP A 65 13.92 15.73 12.41
CA TRP A 65 13.14 15.46 11.21
C TRP A 65 13.96 14.64 10.20
N ASP A 66 15.21 15.01 9.97
CA ASP A 66 16.10 14.32 9.04
C ASP A 66 16.36 12.86 9.48
N ASP A 67 16.59 12.61 10.79
CA ASP A 67 16.72 11.26 11.35
C ASP A 67 15.43 10.42 11.16
N ILE A 68 14.25 11.00 11.40
CA ILE A 68 12.97 10.31 11.16
C ILE A 68 12.81 9.94 9.69
N GLN A 69 13.11 10.86 8.77
CA GLN A 69 13.02 10.57 7.33
C GLN A 69 14.03 9.50 6.91
N TYR A 70 15.25 9.57 7.43
CA TYR A 70 16.27 8.56 7.19
C TYR A 70 15.85 7.17 7.68
N ARG A 71 15.32 7.05 8.90
CA ARG A 71 14.80 5.77 9.42
C ARG A 71 13.61 5.24 8.64
N LYS A 72 12.70 6.11 8.21
CA LYS A 72 11.58 5.74 7.32
C LYS A 72 12.08 5.19 5.99
N LYS A 73 13.08 5.85 5.40
CA LYS A 73 13.75 5.40 4.16
C LYS A 73 14.36 4.02 4.35
N LEU A 74 15.16 3.81 5.42
CA LEU A 74 15.76 2.51 5.72
C LEU A 74 14.72 1.41 5.94
N LYS A 75 13.62 1.70 6.63
CA LYS A 75 12.51 0.77 6.80
C LYS A 75 11.94 0.34 5.44
N ILE A 76 11.62 1.30 4.57
CA ILE A 76 11.10 1.02 3.23
C ILE A 76 12.10 0.17 2.43
N TYR A 77 13.40 0.48 2.52
CA TYR A 77 14.42 -0.30 1.82
C TYR A 77 14.50 -1.74 2.34
N GLY A 78 14.48 -1.96 3.66
CA GLY A 78 14.42 -3.30 4.22
C GLY A 78 13.16 -4.08 3.79
N GLU A 79 12.03 -3.40 3.63
CA GLU A 79 10.78 -4.01 3.13
C GLU A 79 10.86 -4.37 1.64
N VAL A 80 11.44 -3.50 0.81
CA VAL A 80 11.72 -3.79 -0.61
C VAL A 80 12.74 -4.93 -0.72
N ALA A 81 13.70 -5.05 0.19
CA ALA A 81 14.64 -6.16 0.21
C ALA A 81 13.93 -7.50 0.41
N LYS A 82 13.01 -7.54 1.38
CA LYS A 82 12.17 -8.72 1.62
C LYS A 82 11.23 -9.01 0.46
N MET A 83 10.68 -7.97 -0.19
CA MET A 83 9.87 -8.14 -1.41
C MET A 83 10.66 -8.88 -2.49
N LEU A 84 11.91 -8.49 -2.75
CA LEU A 84 12.74 -9.14 -3.76
C LEU A 84 13.05 -10.61 -3.41
N GLU A 85 13.27 -10.92 -2.15
CA GLU A 85 13.46 -12.31 -1.71
C GLU A 85 12.18 -13.16 -1.89
N ILE A 86 11.00 -12.56 -1.70
CA ILE A 86 9.71 -13.22 -1.95
C ILE A 86 9.47 -13.42 -3.46
N TYR A 87 9.74 -12.39 -4.26
CA TYR A 87 9.47 -12.39 -5.71
C TYR A 87 10.45 -13.29 -6.47
N TYR A 88 11.69 -13.33 -6.00
CA TYR A 88 12.80 -14.04 -6.61
C TYR A 88 13.58 -14.78 -5.50
N PRO A 89 13.11 -15.96 -5.04
CA PRO A 89 13.76 -16.70 -3.96
C PRO A 89 15.25 -16.94 -4.22
N GLY A 90 16.10 -16.59 -3.25
CA GLY A 90 17.55 -16.68 -3.36
C GLY A 90 18.22 -15.47 -4.04
N PHE A 91 17.47 -14.41 -4.38
CA PHE A 91 18.02 -13.22 -5.04
C PHE A 91 19.22 -12.63 -4.31
N TRP A 92 19.17 -12.56 -2.97
CA TRP A 92 20.27 -12.00 -2.19
C TRP A 92 21.41 -12.99 -1.93
N GLY A 93 21.19 -14.29 -2.06
CA GLY A 93 22.18 -15.30 -1.69
C GLY A 93 22.72 -15.10 -0.27
N ASP A 94 24.04 -14.91 -0.15
CA ASP A 94 24.78 -14.74 1.10
C ASP A 94 25.00 -13.27 1.52
N LYS A 95 24.41 -12.31 0.80
CA LYS A 95 24.66 -10.88 1.03
C LYS A 95 24.10 -10.40 2.36
N ASP A 96 24.86 -9.54 3.03
CA ASP A 96 24.47 -8.95 4.30
C ASP A 96 23.43 -7.82 4.14
N GLU A 97 22.90 -7.34 5.26
CA GLU A 97 21.88 -6.30 5.26
C GLU A 97 22.40 -4.96 4.71
N THR A 98 23.67 -4.63 4.97
CA THR A 98 24.28 -3.40 4.48
C THR A 98 24.33 -3.39 2.96
N PHE A 99 24.72 -4.49 2.34
CA PHE A 99 24.72 -4.65 0.89
C PHE A 99 23.30 -4.52 0.31
N LYS A 100 22.31 -5.19 0.92
CA LYS A 100 20.91 -5.12 0.47
C LYS A 100 20.38 -3.69 0.45
N LEU A 101 20.60 -2.96 1.55
CA LEU A 101 20.16 -1.57 1.68
C LEU A 101 20.86 -0.65 0.68
N GLN A 102 22.17 -0.82 0.46
CA GLN A 102 22.93 -0.05 -0.53
C GLN A 102 22.47 -0.35 -1.96
N TRP A 103 22.18 -1.61 -2.27
CA TRP A 103 21.65 -1.98 -3.58
C TRP A 103 20.31 -1.29 -3.85
N ILE A 104 19.40 -1.30 -2.87
CA ILE A 104 18.10 -0.64 -3.01
C ILE A 104 18.24 0.87 -3.07
N GLU A 105 19.17 1.46 -2.33
CA GLU A 105 19.50 2.88 -2.44
C GLU A 105 19.93 3.26 -3.86
N ASN A 106 20.80 2.45 -4.48
CA ASN A 106 21.23 2.67 -5.86
C ASN A 106 20.04 2.58 -6.83
N VAL A 107 19.15 1.60 -6.64
CA VAL A 107 17.91 1.48 -7.42
C VAL A 107 16.98 2.66 -7.18
N ASP A 108 16.89 3.17 -5.96
CA ASP A 108 16.05 4.32 -5.65
C ASP A 108 16.57 5.61 -6.32
N GLN A 109 17.91 5.75 -6.45
CA GLN A 109 18.50 6.82 -7.25
C GLN A 109 18.17 6.69 -8.74
N ILE A 110 18.17 5.46 -9.30
CA ILE A 110 17.71 5.22 -10.67
C ILE A 110 16.23 5.62 -10.78
N THR A 111 15.41 5.14 -9.85
CA THR A 111 13.97 5.42 -9.79
C THR A 111 13.71 6.92 -9.75
N GLN A 112 14.49 7.67 -8.97
CA GLN A 112 14.37 9.12 -8.85
C GLN A 112 14.68 9.86 -10.16
N ARG A 113 15.61 9.36 -10.98
CA ARG A 113 15.95 9.99 -12.27
C ARG A 113 14.79 9.91 -13.26
N TYR A 114 14.13 8.76 -13.34
CA TYR A 114 13.00 8.55 -14.25
C TYR A 114 11.68 9.06 -13.65
N TYR A 115 11.52 8.99 -12.34
CA TYR A 115 10.30 9.35 -11.62
C TYR A 115 10.62 10.26 -10.42
N PRO A 116 10.82 11.59 -10.62
CA PRO A 116 11.17 12.52 -9.55
C PRO A 116 10.13 12.58 -8.42
N LYS A 117 8.85 12.34 -8.75
CA LYS A 117 7.72 12.27 -7.81
C LYS A 117 7.33 10.83 -7.45
N ARG A 118 8.28 9.89 -7.55
CA ARG A 118 8.07 8.47 -7.28
C ARG A 118 7.36 8.22 -5.95
N ARG A 119 6.50 7.22 -5.95
CA ARG A 119 5.90 6.66 -4.73
C ARG A 119 6.67 5.41 -4.34
N ARG A 120 6.40 4.90 -3.14
CA ARG A 120 6.89 3.58 -2.70
C ARG A 120 6.65 2.50 -3.75
N ALA A 121 5.44 2.47 -4.34
CA ALA A 121 5.10 1.50 -5.38
C ALA A 121 5.97 1.62 -6.65
N THR A 122 6.40 2.83 -7.01
CA THR A 122 7.33 3.04 -8.13
C THR A 122 8.70 2.43 -7.83
N LEU A 123 9.22 2.60 -6.61
CA LEU A 123 10.46 1.97 -6.16
C LEU A 123 10.34 0.44 -6.15
N GLU A 124 9.25 -0.11 -5.61
CA GLU A 124 8.99 -1.56 -5.61
C GLU A 124 9.03 -2.13 -7.04
N LYS A 125 8.37 -1.48 -7.99
CA LYS A 125 8.38 -1.90 -9.40
C LYS A 125 9.78 -1.78 -10.02
N MET A 126 10.48 -0.65 -9.82
CA MET A 126 11.82 -0.45 -10.37
C MET A 126 12.82 -1.45 -9.79
N ALA A 127 12.72 -1.76 -8.50
CA ALA A 127 13.52 -2.80 -7.84
C ALA A 127 13.25 -4.17 -8.45
N SER A 128 11.98 -4.52 -8.70
CA SER A 128 11.64 -5.76 -9.40
C SER A 128 12.20 -5.80 -10.83
N VAL A 129 12.21 -4.68 -11.55
CA VAL A 129 12.83 -4.60 -12.88
C VAL A 129 14.34 -4.82 -12.78
N CYS A 130 15.03 -4.05 -11.93
CA CYS A 130 16.48 -4.14 -11.73
C CYS A 130 16.92 -5.52 -11.21
N ALA A 131 16.07 -6.25 -10.49
CA ALA A 131 16.36 -7.61 -10.07
C ALA A 131 16.47 -8.60 -11.24
N ILE A 132 15.78 -8.34 -12.36
CA ILE A 132 15.81 -9.20 -13.55
C ILE A 132 16.97 -8.82 -14.48
N ILE A 133 17.21 -7.52 -14.66
CA ILE A 133 18.13 -7.00 -15.70
C ILE A 133 19.42 -6.37 -15.17
N GLY A 134 19.59 -6.30 -13.85
CA GLY A 134 20.68 -5.58 -13.20
C GLY A 134 20.38 -4.09 -13.00
N SER A 135 20.97 -3.50 -11.96
CA SER A 135 20.88 -2.05 -11.69
C SER A 135 21.75 -1.21 -12.63
N ASP A 136 22.60 -1.84 -13.44
CA ASP A 136 23.50 -1.23 -14.42
C ASP A 136 22.93 -1.26 -15.86
N PHE A 137 21.65 -1.63 -16.03
CA PHE A 137 21.01 -1.82 -17.33
C PHE A 137 21.12 -0.63 -18.28
N GLU A 138 21.23 0.60 -17.75
CA GLU A 138 21.38 1.83 -18.55
C GLU A 138 22.64 1.83 -19.41
N THR A 139 23.65 1.05 -19.02
CA THR A 139 24.92 0.91 -19.74
C THR A 139 24.91 -0.23 -20.77
N ASN A 140 23.88 -1.09 -20.76
CA ASN A 140 23.78 -2.24 -21.63
C ASN A 140 23.04 -1.89 -22.93
N PRO A 141 23.72 -1.87 -24.11
CA PRO A 141 23.08 -1.50 -25.37
C PRO A 141 21.91 -2.43 -25.75
N ARG A 142 21.92 -3.69 -25.30
CA ARG A 142 20.85 -4.64 -25.57
C ARG A 142 19.55 -4.28 -24.85
N LEU A 143 19.63 -3.48 -23.78
CA LEU A 143 18.49 -3.06 -22.96
C LEU A 143 18.08 -1.61 -23.23
N TYR A 144 18.61 -0.99 -24.30
CA TYR A 144 18.32 0.39 -24.65
C TYR A 144 16.82 0.67 -24.84
N PHE A 145 16.06 -0.30 -25.32
CA PHE A 145 14.61 -0.19 -25.47
C PHE A 145 13.90 0.09 -24.13
N ILE A 146 14.41 -0.46 -23.01
CA ILE A 146 13.90 -0.20 -21.65
C ILE A 146 14.17 1.26 -21.27
N VAL A 147 15.40 1.74 -21.51
CA VAL A 147 15.77 3.14 -21.26
C VAL A 147 14.89 4.09 -22.05
N GLN A 148 14.61 3.77 -23.33
CA GLN A 148 13.72 4.58 -24.17
C GLN A 148 12.29 4.60 -23.62
N LYS A 149 11.73 3.44 -23.26
CA LYS A 149 10.38 3.36 -22.70
C LYS A 149 10.28 4.13 -21.37
N LEU A 150 11.27 4.02 -20.48
CA LEU A 150 11.31 4.81 -19.24
C LEU A 150 11.41 6.32 -19.47
N LYS A 151 12.17 6.78 -20.47
CA LYS A 151 12.30 8.21 -20.78
C LYS A 151 11.02 8.82 -21.34
N ASN A 152 10.27 8.03 -22.10
CA ASN A 152 9.01 8.47 -22.71
C ASN A 152 7.81 8.26 -21.78
N SER A 153 8.05 7.70 -20.59
CA SER A 153 7.01 7.37 -19.65
C SER A 153 6.43 8.59 -18.96
N LEU A 154 5.10 8.67 -18.95
CA LEU A 154 4.36 9.74 -18.27
C LEU A 154 3.85 9.31 -16.89
N ASP A 155 3.84 8.01 -16.60
CA ASP A 155 3.29 7.44 -15.37
C ASP A 155 3.91 6.07 -14.98
N ASP A 156 3.47 5.48 -13.87
CA ASP A 156 3.96 4.18 -13.40
C ASP A 156 3.51 2.98 -14.28
N THR A 157 2.73 3.21 -15.35
CA THR A 157 2.17 2.15 -16.21
C THR A 157 3.26 1.53 -17.06
N ASP A 158 4.11 2.33 -17.73
CA ASP A 158 5.20 1.80 -18.55
C ASP A 158 6.20 0.95 -17.75
N LEU A 159 6.43 1.31 -16.49
CA LEU A 159 7.27 0.52 -15.60
C LEU A 159 6.64 -0.84 -15.28
N SER A 160 5.31 -0.91 -15.23
CA SER A 160 4.57 -2.16 -15.07
C SER A 160 4.68 -3.01 -16.34
N ASP A 161 4.52 -2.40 -17.51
CA ASP A 161 4.72 -3.06 -18.80
C ASP A 161 6.14 -3.63 -18.95
N ILE A 162 7.18 -2.85 -18.59
CA ILE A 162 8.57 -3.31 -18.62
C ILE A 162 8.74 -4.54 -17.73
N ARG A 163 8.22 -4.49 -16.50
CA ARG A 163 8.29 -5.62 -15.57
C ARG A 163 7.56 -6.84 -16.14
N ASP A 164 6.37 -6.67 -16.70
CA ASP A 164 5.56 -7.76 -17.26
C ASP A 164 6.22 -8.38 -18.50
N TYR A 165 6.80 -7.54 -19.36
CA TYR A 165 7.65 -7.99 -20.46
C TYR A 165 8.80 -8.86 -19.95
N LEU A 166 9.54 -8.40 -18.96
CA LEU A 166 10.71 -9.10 -18.44
C LEU A 166 10.32 -10.42 -17.75
N ARG A 167 9.24 -10.44 -16.96
CA ARG A 167 8.75 -11.66 -16.33
C ARG A 167 8.27 -12.67 -17.38
N PHE A 168 7.52 -12.22 -18.38
CA PHE A 168 7.02 -13.08 -19.44
C PHE A 168 8.14 -13.57 -20.37
N GLU A 169 8.94 -12.67 -20.92
CA GLU A 169 9.89 -12.97 -21.98
C GLU A 169 11.23 -13.48 -21.44
N ILE A 170 11.77 -12.89 -20.36
CA ILE A 170 13.09 -13.26 -19.83
C ILE A 170 12.98 -14.40 -18.81
N LEU A 171 12.09 -14.26 -17.82
CA LEU A 171 11.92 -15.29 -16.78
C LEU A 171 11.02 -16.45 -17.20
N LYS A 172 10.40 -16.36 -18.38
CA LYS A 172 9.46 -17.38 -18.91
C LYS A 172 8.31 -17.69 -17.94
N LYS A 173 7.90 -16.71 -17.12
CA LYS A 173 6.74 -16.83 -16.21
C LYS A 173 5.44 -16.72 -16.97
N ASN A 174 4.45 -17.54 -16.60
CA ASN A 174 3.12 -17.50 -17.22
C ASN A 174 2.12 -16.65 -16.44
N TYR A 175 2.52 -16.13 -15.28
CA TYR A 175 1.71 -15.34 -14.38
C TYR A 175 2.48 -14.10 -13.91
N ASP A 176 1.75 -13.02 -13.66
CA ASP A 176 2.29 -11.79 -13.05
C ASP A 176 2.62 -12.00 -11.55
N GLU A 177 2.98 -10.96 -10.82
CA GLU A 177 3.23 -11.08 -9.37
C GLU A 177 1.97 -11.30 -8.52
N ALA A 178 0.79 -10.99 -9.06
CA ALA A 178 -0.51 -11.18 -8.41
C ALA A 178 -1.14 -12.54 -8.73
N GLY A 179 -0.48 -13.36 -9.56
CA GLY A 179 -0.96 -14.67 -9.96
C GLY A 179 -1.95 -14.62 -11.12
N HIS A 180 -2.07 -13.50 -11.83
CA HIS A 180 -2.89 -13.39 -13.03
C HIS A 180 -2.15 -13.94 -14.25
N GLN A 181 -2.82 -14.75 -15.05
CA GLN A 181 -2.21 -15.34 -16.24
C GLN A 181 -1.86 -14.26 -17.27
N TYR A 182 -0.63 -14.29 -17.78
CA TYR A 182 -0.27 -13.53 -18.96
C TYR A 182 -0.99 -14.09 -20.20
N ASN A 183 -1.73 -13.22 -20.88
CA ASN A 183 -2.49 -13.53 -22.09
C ASN A 183 -2.58 -12.30 -23.01
N THR A 184 -3.23 -12.43 -24.15
CA THR A 184 -3.35 -11.35 -25.15
C THR A 184 -4.00 -10.08 -24.61
N TRP A 185 -4.92 -10.18 -23.64
CA TRP A 185 -5.51 -9.01 -22.99
C TRP A 185 -4.56 -8.35 -22.01
N PHE A 186 -3.91 -9.13 -21.15
CA PHE A 186 -3.00 -8.63 -20.13
C PHE A 186 -1.76 -7.97 -20.75
N LEU A 187 -1.21 -8.57 -21.82
CA LEU A 187 0.01 -8.10 -22.48
C LEU A 187 -0.24 -7.10 -23.62
N ARG A 188 -1.48 -6.63 -23.83
CA ARG A 188 -1.87 -5.85 -25.02
C ARG A 188 -1.05 -4.56 -25.24
N GLY A 189 -0.65 -3.87 -24.16
CA GLY A 189 0.14 -2.63 -24.22
C GLY A 189 1.64 -2.84 -23.96
N VAL A 190 2.01 -4.06 -23.56
CA VAL A 190 3.38 -4.36 -23.13
C VAL A 190 4.39 -4.27 -24.28
N GLN A 191 3.93 -4.48 -25.52
CA GLN A 191 4.80 -4.44 -26.70
C GLN A 191 5.07 -3.02 -27.23
N ASP A 192 4.38 -1.99 -26.72
CA ASP A 192 4.56 -0.62 -27.18
C ASP A 192 5.95 -0.10 -26.77
N GLY A 193 6.82 0.04 -27.77
CA GLY A 193 8.23 0.44 -27.58
C GLY A 193 9.15 -0.71 -27.11
N MET A 194 8.67 -1.95 -27.11
CA MET A 194 9.41 -3.14 -26.66
C MET A 194 9.61 -4.14 -27.82
N PRO A 195 10.61 -5.03 -27.76
CA PRO A 195 10.79 -6.07 -28.76
C PRO A 195 9.60 -7.05 -28.78
N PRO A 196 9.33 -7.73 -29.91
CA PRO A 196 8.26 -8.72 -29.98
C PRO A 196 8.53 -9.89 -29.02
N PHE A 197 7.46 -10.51 -28.52
CA PHE A 197 7.56 -11.75 -27.75
C PHE A 197 8.08 -12.88 -28.64
N THR A 198 9.01 -13.67 -28.12
CA THR A 198 9.59 -14.79 -28.87
C THR A 198 8.78 -16.08 -28.72
N ARG A 199 7.89 -16.12 -27.72
CA ARG A 199 7.03 -17.26 -27.41
C ARG A 199 5.56 -16.91 -27.56
N LYS A 200 4.74 -17.95 -27.78
CA LYS A 200 3.29 -17.82 -27.88
C LYS A 200 2.72 -17.16 -26.63
N VAL A 201 1.95 -16.09 -26.83
CA VAL A 201 1.07 -15.50 -25.81
C VAL A 201 -0.26 -16.25 -25.84
N PRO A 202 -0.73 -16.83 -24.71
CA PRO A 202 -2.03 -17.46 -24.64
C PRO A 202 -3.15 -16.49 -25.02
N ASP A 203 -4.11 -16.96 -25.82
CA ASP A 203 -5.27 -16.15 -26.17
C ASP A 203 -6.23 -15.99 -24.97
N PHE A 204 -6.68 -14.76 -24.73
CA PHE A 204 -7.56 -14.44 -23.61
C PHE A 204 -8.94 -15.11 -23.71
N TYR A 205 -9.47 -15.36 -24.91
CA TYR A 205 -10.81 -15.93 -25.05
C TYR A 205 -10.81 -17.47 -25.03
N THR A 206 -9.71 -18.09 -25.46
CA THR A 206 -9.65 -19.54 -25.73
C THR A 206 -8.66 -20.31 -24.86
N GLU A 207 -7.65 -19.65 -24.30
CA GLU A 207 -6.57 -20.29 -23.51
C GLU A 207 -6.43 -19.68 -22.11
N TRP A 208 -7.46 -18.97 -21.65
CA TRP A 208 -7.51 -18.39 -20.31
C TRP A 208 -7.48 -19.46 -19.23
N LYS A 209 -6.76 -19.15 -18.14
CA LYS A 209 -6.67 -19.93 -16.93
C LYS A 209 -6.99 -19.06 -15.73
N GLU A 210 -7.55 -19.68 -14.71
CA GLU A 210 -7.79 -19.06 -13.41
C GLU A 210 -6.49 -18.54 -12.77
N ASP A 211 -6.66 -17.57 -11.89
CA ASP A 211 -5.58 -17.00 -11.10
C ASP A 211 -4.89 -18.09 -10.26
N ASN A 212 -3.56 -17.98 -10.15
CA ASN A 212 -2.74 -18.94 -9.42
C ASN A 212 -2.24 -18.34 -8.11
N GLU A 213 -2.85 -18.76 -7.00
CA GLU A 213 -2.48 -18.31 -5.65
C GLU A 213 -1.03 -18.62 -5.28
N THR A 214 -0.45 -19.70 -5.83
CA THR A 214 0.95 -20.07 -5.57
C THR A 214 1.93 -19.11 -6.25
N GLU A 215 1.53 -18.50 -7.36
CA GLU A 215 2.33 -17.48 -8.06
C GLU A 215 2.03 -16.05 -7.55
N ASN A 216 1.03 -15.87 -6.67
CA ASN A 216 0.64 -14.59 -6.08
C ASN A 216 1.59 -14.13 -4.96
N VAL A 217 2.85 -13.91 -5.34
CA VAL A 217 3.91 -13.41 -4.47
C VAL A 217 3.63 -12.00 -3.94
N TRP A 218 2.84 -11.21 -4.66
CA TRP A 218 2.37 -9.90 -4.23
C TRP A 218 1.54 -9.98 -2.95
N SER A 219 0.58 -10.91 -2.86
CA SER A 219 -0.24 -11.06 -1.67
C SER A 219 0.59 -11.50 -0.46
N ILE A 220 1.59 -12.36 -0.67
CA ILE A 220 2.55 -12.76 0.37
C ILE A 220 3.32 -11.53 0.88
N TYR A 221 3.87 -10.71 -0.02
CA TYR A 221 4.58 -9.49 0.34
C TYR A 221 3.67 -8.49 1.07
N LYS A 222 2.48 -8.24 0.53
CA LYS A 222 1.50 -7.30 1.08
C LYS A 222 1.12 -7.67 2.52
N ASN A 223 0.81 -8.94 2.76
CA ASN A 223 0.30 -9.40 4.05
C ASN A 223 1.39 -9.54 5.12
N ASN A 224 2.61 -9.92 4.73
CA ASN A 224 3.67 -10.29 5.69
C ASN A 224 4.75 -9.22 5.89
N VAL A 225 4.92 -8.30 4.94
CA VAL A 225 6.04 -7.34 4.96
C VAL A 225 5.54 -5.90 4.94
N ARG A 226 4.74 -5.55 3.94
CA ARG A 226 4.26 -4.17 3.76
C ARG A 226 3.28 -3.75 4.86
N GLY A 227 2.56 -4.72 5.43
CA GLY A 227 1.50 -4.49 6.38
C GLY A 227 0.24 -3.89 5.73
N ASN A 228 -0.86 -3.87 6.49
CA ASN A 228 -2.10 -3.19 6.10
C ASN A 228 -1.94 -1.66 6.20
N GLU A 229 -1.09 -1.07 5.37
CA GLU A 229 -1.12 0.39 5.13
C GLU A 229 -2.31 0.72 4.21
N ASN A 230 -3.52 0.47 4.74
CA ASN A 230 -4.83 0.96 4.30
C ASN A 230 -5.62 1.45 5.55
N LEU A 231 -4.92 2.08 6.51
CA LEU A 231 -5.46 2.86 7.62
C LEU A 231 -4.91 4.28 7.55
#